data_AF-A0A2X1Y0Z1-F1
#
_entry.id   AF-A0A2X1Y0Z1-F1
#
_cell.length_a   1.000
_cell.length_b   1.000
_cell.length_c   1.000
_cell.angle_alpha   90.00
_cell.angle_beta   90.00
_cell.angle_gamma   90.00
#
_symmetry.space_group_name_H-M   'P 1'
#
loop_
_entity.id
_entity.type
_entity.pdbx_description
1 polymer ?
#
loop_
_entity_poly.entity_id
_entity_poly.type
_entity_poly.pdbx_seq_one_letter_code
_entity_poly.pdbx_strand_id
1 'polypeptide(L)'
;MEKILFATDELTGLIYAASLMRPSKSTKDMNLKSVKKKFKDKKFAEGCSRDVIKRGAEKLGWELDELIEKTLLAMQEMENIIEEALKREISY
;
A
#
# COMPACT_ATOMS: atom_id res chain seq x y z
N MET A 1 -7.94 -16.44 1.07
CA MET A 1 -8.14 -15.05 1.52
C MET A 1 -7.16 -14.67 2.63
N GLU A 2 -7.07 -15.45 3.71
CA GLU A 2 -6.23 -15.15 4.89
C GLU A 2 -4.75 -14.83 4.61
N LYS A 3 -4.10 -15.56 3.70
CA LYS A 3 -2.69 -15.31 3.34
C LYS A 3 -2.47 -13.94 2.71
N ILE A 4 -3.40 -13.49 1.87
CA ILE A 4 -3.33 -12.17 1.22
C ILE A 4 -3.50 -11.10 2.27
N LEU A 5 -4.54 -11.21 3.11
CA LEU A 5 -4.78 -10.25 4.19
C LEU A 5 -3.57 -10.12 5.11
N PHE A 6 -2.99 -11.25 5.55
CA PHE A 6 -1.77 -11.25 6.35
C PHE A 6 -0.60 -10.53 5.68
N ALA A 7 -0.43 -10.70 4.36
CA ALA A 7 0.67 -10.10 3.62
C ALA A 7 0.48 -8.59 3.38
N THR A 8 -0.77 -8.15 3.21
CA THR A 8 -1.07 -6.77 2.81
C THR A 8 -1.42 -5.86 3.98
N ASP A 9 -1.91 -6.36 5.11
CA ASP A 9 -2.37 -5.55 6.25
C ASP A 9 -1.32 -4.51 6.69
N GLU A 10 -0.16 -4.97 7.15
CA GLU A 10 0.97 -4.12 7.54
C GLU A 10 1.53 -3.27 6.39
N LEU A 11 1.52 -3.82 5.18
CA LEU A 11 2.06 -3.15 4.00
C LEU A 11 1.19 -1.96 3.56
N THR A 12 -0.14 -2.08 3.62
CA THR A 12 -1.06 -0.99 3.30
C THR A 12 -0.89 0.18 4.26
N GLY A 13 -0.65 -0.08 5.55
CA GLY A 13 -0.31 0.95 6.54
C GLY A 13 0.97 1.72 6.18
N LEU A 14 2.00 1.01 5.71
CA LEU A 14 3.23 1.63 5.22
C LEU A 14 3.00 2.49 3.97
N ILE A 15 2.25 1.97 3.00
CA ILE A 15 1.97 2.68 1.74
C ILE A 15 1.13 3.94 2.04
N TYR A 16 0.15 3.84 2.92
CA TYR A 16 -0.67 4.98 3.35
C TYR A 16 0.17 6.03 4.08
N ALA A 17 1.03 5.65 5.03
CA ALA A 17 1.95 6.60 5.64
C ALA A 17 2.82 7.31 4.59
N ALA A 18 3.21 6.61 3.52
CA ALA A 18 4.02 7.17 2.45
C ALA A 18 3.23 8.11 1.53
N SER A 19 1.92 7.86 1.31
CA SER A 19 1.05 8.77 0.56
C SER A 19 0.85 10.09 1.30
N LEU A 20 0.74 10.06 2.62
CA LEU A 20 0.62 11.28 3.45
C LEU A 20 1.83 12.23 3.36
N MET A 21 2.98 11.73 2.91
CA MET A 21 4.17 12.56 2.66
C MET A 21 4.14 13.28 1.32
N ARG A 22 3.18 12.96 0.44
CA ARG A 22 3.03 13.59 -0.86
C ARG A 22 2.19 14.86 -0.73
N PRO A 23 2.45 15.91 -1.53
CA PRO A 23 1.57 17.09 -1.59
C PRO A 23 0.12 16.72 -1.95
N SER A 24 -0.04 15.71 -2.82
CA SER A 24 -1.34 15.14 -3.21
C SER A 24 -2.07 14.41 -2.07
N LYS A 25 -1.34 13.95 -1.04
CA LYS A 25 -1.80 13.00 -0.01
C LYS A 25 -2.42 11.72 -0.57
N SER A 26 -2.03 11.35 -1.79
CA SER A 26 -2.66 10.30 -2.60
C SER A 26 -1.67 9.17 -2.90
N THR A 27 -2.19 7.98 -3.20
CA THR A 27 -1.37 6.88 -3.71
C THR A 27 -1.07 7.02 -5.21
N LYS A 28 -1.78 7.91 -5.92
CA LYS A 28 -1.73 8.06 -7.38
C LYS A 28 -0.40 8.55 -7.92
N ASP A 29 0.32 9.37 -7.18
CA ASP A 29 1.64 9.90 -7.56
C ASP A 29 2.81 9.05 -7.02
N MET A 30 2.50 7.85 -6.52
CA MET A 30 3.49 6.91 -5.99
C MET A 30 3.84 5.82 -7.01
N ASN A 31 5.07 5.31 -6.92
CA ASN A 31 5.54 4.17 -7.69
C ASN A 31 6.30 3.17 -6.80
N LEU A 32 6.52 1.96 -7.31
CA LEU A 32 7.21 0.87 -6.62
C LEU A 32 8.54 1.33 -5.99
N LYS A 33 9.37 2.07 -6.75
CA LYS A 33 10.68 2.56 -6.28
C LYS A 33 10.56 3.45 -5.04
N SER A 34 9.57 4.34 -5.01
CA SER A 34 9.34 5.24 -3.87
C SER A 34 8.89 4.49 -2.61
N VAL A 35 8.01 3.49 -2.77
CA VAL A 35 7.55 2.64 -1.66
C VAL A 35 8.70 1.77 -1.15
N LYS A 36 9.51 1.17 -2.03
CA LYS A 36 10.69 0.39 -1.64
C LYS A 36 11.70 1.22 -0.83
N LYS A 37 11.88 2.49 -1.16
CA LYS A 37 12.74 3.40 -0.38
C LYS A 37 12.22 3.55 1.05
N LYS A 38 10.90 3.70 1.21
CA LYS A 38 10.23 3.80 2.51
C LYS A 38 10.22 2.49 3.29
N PHE A 39 10.05 1.36 2.61
CA PHE A 39 10.17 0.04 3.20
C PHE A 39 11.56 -0.20 3.82
N LYS A 40 12.64 0.21 3.14
CA LYS A 40 14.02 0.06 3.63
C LYS A 40 14.34 0.97 4.82
N ASP A 41 13.67 2.10 4.93
CA ASP A 41 13.79 3.00 6.07
C ASP A 41 13.04 2.39 7.26
N LYS A 42 13.79 1.85 8.23
CA LYS A 42 13.22 1.21 9.42
C LYS A 42 12.57 2.20 10.38
N LYS A 43 12.92 3.50 10.31
CA LYS A 43 12.32 4.56 11.14
C LYS A 43 11.03 5.10 10.55
N PHE A 44 10.81 4.86 9.26
CA PHE A 44 9.59 5.27 8.61
C PHE A 44 8.45 4.32 8.95
N ALA A 45 7.33 4.81 9.45
CA ALA A 45 6.20 3.95 9.85
C ALA A 45 6.68 2.76 10.72
N GLU A 46 7.32 3.07 11.86
CA GLU A 46 7.92 2.07 12.77
C GLU A 46 6.90 1.05 13.29
N GLY A 47 5.62 1.43 13.33
CA GLY A 47 4.53 0.52 13.66
C GLY A 47 4.34 -0.60 12.63
N CYS A 48 4.80 -0.43 11.39
CA CYS A 48 4.63 -1.41 10.33
C CYS A 48 5.79 -2.43 10.30
N SER A 49 5.53 -3.67 10.71
CA SER A 49 6.58 -4.68 10.85
C SER A 49 7.13 -5.16 9.49
N ARG A 50 8.39 -4.81 9.20
CA ARG A 50 9.08 -5.23 7.97
C ARG A 50 9.23 -6.74 7.84
N ASP A 51 9.33 -7.43 8.96
CA ASP A 51 9.46 -8.90 8.99
C ASP A 51 8.11 -9.58 8.79
N VAL A 52 6.99 -8.97 9.23
CA VAL A 52 5.65 -9.46 8.88
C VAL A 52 5.42 -9.34 7.37
N ILE A 53 5.73 -8.18 6.78
CA ILE A 53 5.56 -7.96 5.33
C ILE A 53 6.37 -8.97 4.51
N LYS A 54 7.65 -9.21 4.88
CA LYS A 54 8.50 -10.21 4.20
C LYS A 54 7.93 -11.62 4.31
N ARG A 55 7.55 -12.06 5.52
CA ARG A 55 6.91 -13.37 5.72
C ARG A 55 5.60 -13.48 4.96
N GLY A 56 4.88 -12.38 4.79
CA GLY A 56 3.70 -12.30 3.93
C GLY A 56 4.02 -12.66 2.48
N ALA A 57 5.04 -12.03 1.90
CA ALA A 57 5.51 -12.34 0.54
C ALA A 57 5.94 -13.81 0.41
N GLU A 58 6.75 -14.31 1.37
CA GLU A 58 7.20 -15.71 1.40
C GLU A 58 6.03 -16.70 1.47
N LYS A 59 5.00 -16.44 2.30
CA LYS A 59 3.81 -17.30 2.42
C LYS A 59 2.97 -17.36 1.16
N LEU A 60 3.05 -16.32 0.33
CA LEU A 60 2.39 -16.25 -0.97
C LEU A 60 3.26 -16.84 -2.09
N GLY A 61 4.55 -17.11 -1.83
CA GLY A 61 5.51 -17.49 -2.85
C GLY A 61 5.80 -16.36 -3.84
N TRP A 62 5.68 -15.11 -3.39
CA TRP A 62 5.90 -13.92 -4.20
C TRP A 62 7.20 -13.24 -3.82
N GLU A 63 7.79 -12.56 -4.80
CA GLU A 63 8.85 -11.61 -4.53
C GLU A 63 8.29 -10.41 -3.74
N LEU A 64 9.12 -9.83 -2.86
CA LEU A 64 8.70 -8.67 -2.07
C LEU A 64 8.28 -7.50 -2.98
N ASP A 65 8.97 -7.31 -4.10
CA ASP A 65 8.65 -6.28 -5.08
C ASP A 65 7.27 -6.49 -5.69
N GLU A 66 6.91 -7.76 -5.99
CA GLU A 66 5.60 -8.12 -6.52
C GLU A 66 4.49 -7.84 -5.51
N LEU A 67 4.70 -8.19 -4.24
CA LEU A 67 3.75 -7.89 -3.17
C LEU A 67 3.53 -6.37 -3.03
N ILE A 68 4.62 -5.58 -3.03
CA ILE A 68 4.55 -4.13 -2.93
C ILE A 68 3.82 -3.52 -4.12
N GLU A 69 4.15 -3.95 -5.33
CA GLU A 69 3.56 -3.42 -6.56
C GLU A 69 2.06 -3.74 -6.63
N LYS A 70 1.67 -4.99 -6.43
CA LYS A 70 0.25 -5.39 -6.47
C LYS A 70 -0.57 -4.67 -5.39
N THR A 71 -0.02 -4.52 -4.19
CA THR A 71 -0.71 -3.79 -3.11
C THR A 71 -0.87 -2.31 -3.45
N LEU A 72 0.17 -1.66 -3.99
CA LEU A 72 0.11 -0.27 -4.41
C LEU A 72 -0.93 -0.06 -5.52
N LEU A 73 -0.92 -0.91 -6.56
CA LEU A 73 -1.89 -0.84 -7.66
C LEU A 73 -3.33 -1.03 -7.17
N ALA A 74 -3.55 -1.98 -6.25
CA ALA A 74 -4.86 -2.20 -5.66
C ALA A 74 -5.35 -0.98 -4.86
N MET A 75 -4.47 -0.34 -4.07
CA MET A 75 -4.81 0.88 -3.33
C MET A 75 -5.11 2.06 -4.27
N GLN A 76 -4.34 2.21 -5.34
CA GLN A 76 -4.60 3.22 -6.38
C GLN A 76 -5.96 2.98 -7.02
N GLU A 77 -6.27 1.76 -7.45
CA GLU A 77 -7.56 1.46 -8.08
C GLU A 77 -8.72 1.70 -7.12
N MET A 78 -8.60 1.30 -5.86
CA MET A 78 -9.62 1.54 -4.85
C MET A 78 -9.88 3.03 -4.62
N GLU A 79 -8.83 3.87 -4.66
CA GLU A 79 -8.95 5.33 -4.55
C GLU A 79 -9.83 5.91 -5.68
N ASN A 80 -9.67 5.45 -6.94
CA ASN A 80 -10.56 5.85 -8.05
C ASN A 80 -12.02 5.49 -7.77
N ILE A 81 -12.26 4.24 -7.36
CA ILE A 81 -13.60 3.72 -7.12
C ILE A 81 -14.31 4.53 -6.03
N ILE A 82 -13.60 4.85 -4.94
CA ILE A 82 -14.14 5.65 -3.84
C ILE A 82 -14.44 7.07 -4.31
N GLU A 83 -13.52 7.72 -5.03
CA GLU A 83 -13.76 9.07 -5.56
C GLU A 83 -14.96 9.13 -6.51
N GLU A 84 -15.11 8.15 -7.39
CA GLU A 84 -16.26 8.05 -8.30
C GLU A 84 -17.58 7.83 -7.54
N ALA A 85 -17.57 6.95 -6.53
CA ALA A 85 -18.74 6.70 -5.69
C ALA A 85 -19.17 7.98 -4.95
N LEU A 86 -18.22 8.69 -4.33
CA LEU A 86 -18.48 9.95 -3.61
C LEU A 86 -19.03 11.04 -4.55
N LYS A 87 -18.50 11.16 -5.78
CA LYS A 87 -19.03 12.12 -6.78
C LYS A 87 -20.47 11.81 -7.15
N ARG A 88 -20.84 10.53 -7.26
CA ARG A 88 -22.22 10.11 -7.57
C ARG A 88 -23.18 10.41 -6.41
N GLU A 89 -22.74 10.20 -5.17
CA GLU A 89 -23.55 10.49 -3.97
C GLU A 89 -23.83 11.99 -3.78
N ILE A 90 -22.87 12.85 -4.10
CA ILE A 90 -22.99 14.32 -3.94
C ILE A 90 -23.76 14.98 -5.11
N SER A 91 -24.02 14.25 -6.20
CA SER A 91 -24.73 14.77 -7.38
C SER A 91 -26.26 14.70 -7.29
N TYR A 92 -26.82 14.47 -6.09
CA TYR A 92 -28.26 14.52 -5.77
C TYR A 92 -28.58 15.71 -4.86
#